data_AF-A0A0A2MQL1-F1
#
_entry.id   AF-A0A0A2MQL1-F1
#
_cell.length_a   1.000
_cell.length_b   1.000
_cell.length_c   1.000
_cell.angle_alpha   90.00
_cell.angle_beta   90.00
_cell.angle_gamma   90.00
#
_symmetry.space_group_name_H-M   'P 1'
#
loop_
_entity.id
_entity.type
_entity.pdbx_description
1 polymer ?
#
loop_
_entity_poly.entity_id
_entity_poly.type
_entity_poly.pdbx_seq_one_letter_code
_entity_poly.pdbx_strand_id
1 'polypeptide(L)'
;MITRQKTNIPQWLISLPVVVWTATLLFGTTLLLILLNTDKGSLFAVQFHIYVAVAVVFNVAVLLFMLAAALHHSQNNRVLVSGIVLMLTNVPIAFFYLFLLMHFARFLN
;
A
#
# COMPACT_ATOMS: atom_id res chain seq x y z
N MET A 1 -5.41 36.12 -8.55
CA MET A 1 -5.59 35.87 -7.09
C MET A 1 -5.94 34.39 -6.94
N ILE A 2 -4.99 33.53 -6.57
CA ILE A 2 -5.24 32.09 -6.41
C ILE A 2 -5.89 31.91 -5.04
N THR A 3 -7.21 31.77 -5.01
CA THR A 3 -7.96 31.39 -3.82
C THR A 3 -7.57 29.95 -3.45
N ARG A 4 -6.58 29.79 -2.58
CA ARG A 4 -6.32 28.51 -1.92
C ARG A 4 -7.55 28.20 -1.08
N GLN A 5 -8.42 27.32 -1.57
CA GLN A 5 -9.47 26.71 -0.76
C GLN A 5 -8.80 26.15 0.49
N LYS A 6 -9.09 26.75 1.64
CA LYS A 6 -8.69 26.25 2.95
C LYS A 6 -9.45 24.95 3.15
N THR A 7 -8.87 23.84 2.72
CA THR A 7 -9.43 22.52 2.96
C THR A 7 -9.44 22.32 4.48
N ASN A 8 -10.62 22.19 5.12
CA ASN A 8 -10.72 21.85 6.54
C ASN A 8 -10.16 20.45 6.87
N ILE A 9 -9.68 19.73 5.86
CA ILE A 9 -9.04 18.43 5.99
C ILE A 9 -7.57 18.64 6.39
N PRO A 10 -7.07 17.93 7.42
CA PRO A 10 -5.66 17.97 7.78
C PRO A 10 -4.77 17.58 6.59
N GLN A 11 -3.67 18.31 6.37
CA GLN A 11 -2.72 18.00 5.29
C GLN A 11 -2.18 16.57 5.35
N TRP A 12 -1.97 16.03 6.56
CA TRP A 12 -1.49 14.66 6.73
C TRP A 12 -2.44 13.62 6.14
N LEU A 13 -3.76 13.85 6.17
CA LEU A 13 -4.77 12.94 5.63
C LEU A 13 -4.73 12.91 4.10
N ILE A 14 -4.45 14.05 3.48
CA ILE A 14 -4.33 14.19 2.02
C ILE A 14 -3.07 13.50 1.51
N SER A 15 -1.97 13.59 2.26
CA SER A 15 -0.68 12.98 1.90
C SER A 15 -0.60 11.48 2.20
N LEU A 16 -1.43 10.98 3.11
CA LEU A 16 -1.39 9.60 3.60
C LEU A 16 -1.47 8.54 2.48
N PRO A 17 -2.37 8.64 1.48
CA PRO A 17 -2.41 7.73 0.34
C PRO A 17 -1.09 7.66 -0.43
N VAL A 18 -0.48 8.83 -0.70
CA VAL A 18 0.76 8.91 -1.47
C VAL A 18 1.90 8.28 -0.69
N VAL A 19 2.00 8.58 0.62
CA VAL A 19 3.03 8.00 1.49
C VAL A 19 2.89 6.48 1.56
N VAL A 20 1.68 5.97 1.79
CA VAL A 20 1.43 4.53 1.89
C VAL A 20 1.68 3.82 0.56
N TRP A 21 1.28 4.43 -0.56
CA TRP A 21 1.57 3.90 -1.90
C TRP A 21 3.08 3.82 -2.17
N THR A 22 3.79 4.91 -1.92
CA THR A 22 5.25 4.98 -2.16
C THR A 22 6.00 4.01 -1.25
N ALA A 23 5.61 3.91 0.02
CA ALA A 23 6.18 2.96 0.97
C ALA A 23 5.93 1.52 0.52
N THR A 24 4.70 1.17 0.13
CA THR A 24 4.36 -0.20 -0.32
C THR A 24 5.18 -0.59 -1.54
N LEU A 25 5.37 0.35 -2.49
CA LEU A 25 6.14 0.10 -3.68
C LEU A 25 7.64 -0.05 -3.39
N LEU A 26 8.23 0.85 -2.58
CA LEU A 26 9.63 0.78 -2.19
C LEU A 26 9.95 -0.47 -1.37
N PHE A 27 9.17 -0.76 -0.33
CA PHE A 27 9.37 -1.94 0.51
C PHE A 27 9.12 -3.22 -0.29
N GLY A 28 8.06 -3.29 -1.09
CA GLY A 28 7.77 -4.44 -1.94
C GLY A 28 8.89 -4.73 -2.94
N THR A 29 9.41 -3.69 -3.61
CA THR A 29 10.52 -3.83 -4.57
C THR A 29 11.80 -4.27 -3.87
N THR A 30 12.11 -3.68 -2.71
CA THR A 30 13.30 -4.04 -1.93
C THR A 30 13.23 -5.50 -1.46
N LEU A 31 12.07 -5.95 -0.98
CA LEU A 31 11.86 -7.34 -0.59
C LEU A 31 12.01 -8.30 -1.76
N LEU A 32 11.47 -7.95 -2.94
CA LEU A 32 11.63 -8.74 -4.15
C LEU A 32 13.10 -8.88 -4.53
N LEU A 33 13.88 -7.81 -4.46
CA LEU A 33 15.32 -7.84 -4.74
C LEU A 33 16.08 -8.71 -3.74
N ILE A 34 15.74 -8.66 -2.46
CA ILE A 34 16.35 -9.54 -1.44
C ILE A 34 15.99 -11.01 -1.73
N LEU A 35 14.73 -11.29 -2.07
CA LEU A 35 14.28 -12.65 -2.40
C LEU A 35 15.05 -13.23 -3.58
N LEU A 36 15.30 -12.41 -4.62
CA LEU A 36 16.03 -12.83 -5.82
C LEU A 36 17.53 -13.08 -5.57
N ASN A 37 18.10 -12.51 -4.51
CA ASN A 37 19.53 -12.63 -4.17
C ASN A 37 19.81 -13.55 -2.97
N THR A 38 18.77 -14.03 -2.28
CA THR A 38 18.93 -14.88 -1.09
C THR A 38 18.98 -16.35 -1.48
N ASP A 39 20.04 -17.05 -1.09
CA ASP A 39 20.13 -18.51 -1.25
C ASP A 39 19.06 -19.22 -0.40
N LYS A 40 18.13 -19.88 -1.10
CA LYS A 40 17.20 -20.97 -0.73
C LYS A 40 17.03 -21.35 0.76
N GLY A 41 16.80 -20.38 1.64
CA GLY A 41 16.50 -20.60 3.05
C GLY A 41 14.99 -20.60 3.31
N SER A 42 14.39 -21.74 3.66
CA SER A 42 12.95 -21.88 3.92
C SER A 42 12.42 -20.95 5.02
N LEU A 43 13.27 -20.61 6.01
CA LEU A 43 12.94 -19.66 7.09
C LEU A 43 12.72 -18.23 6.59
N PHE A 44 13.46 -17.80 5.56
CA PHE A 44 13.28 -16.47 4.97
C PHE A 44 11.94 -16.39 4.25
N ALA A 45 11.58 -17.41 3.46
CA ALA A 45 10.31 -17.43 2.74
C ALA A 45 9.10 -17.22 3.66
N VAL A 46 9.07 -17.87 4.84
CA VAL A 46 7.96 -17.70 5.81
C VAL A 46 7.88 -16.27 6.35
N GLN A 47 9.01 -15.66 6.70
CA GLN A 47 9.05 -14.27 7.18
C GLN A 47 8.57 -13.28 6.10
N PHE A 48 8.95 -13.52 4.84
CA PHE A 48 8.48 -12.73 3.71
C PHE A 48 6.96 -12.83 3.51
N HIS A 49 6.37 -14.02 3.61
CA HIS A 49 4.91 -14.19 3.50
C HIS A 49 4.16 -13.42 4.60
N ILE A 50 4.65 -13.47 5.84
CA ILE A 50 4.06 -12.74 6.96
C ILE A 50 4.14 -11.23 6.71
N TYR A 51 5.30 -10.73 6.25
CA TYR A 51 5.47 -9.31 5.95
C TYR A 51 4.50 -8.82 4.88
N VAL A 52 4.37 -9.55 3.76
CA VAL A 52 3.45 -9.15 2.69
C VAL A 52 1.99 -9.24 3.15
N ALA A 53 1.63 -10.24 3.96
CA ALA A 53 0.28 -10.34 4.53
C ALA A 53 -0.04 -9.13 5.43
N VAL A 54 0.90 -8.71 6.29
CA VAL A 54 0.75 -7.50 7.11
C VAL A 54 0.62 -6.24 6.23
N ALA A 55 1.40 -6.13 5.17
CA ALA A 55 1.31 -5.01 4.23
C ALA A 55 -0.04 -4.94 3.50
N VAL A 56 -0.63 -6.09 3.14
CA VAL A 56 -1.98 -6.16 2.57
C VAL A 56 -3.03 -5.67 3.57
N VAL A 57 -2.99 -6.20 4.80
CA VAL A 57 -3.93 -5.81 5.86
C VAL A 57 -3.84 -4.31 6.15
N PHE A 58 -2.62 -3.77 6.23
CA PHE A 58 -2.39 -2.34 6.46
C PHE A 58 -2.96 -1.48 5.31
N ASN A 59 -2.73 -1.87 4.06
CA ASN A 59 -3.27 -1.17 2.90
C ASN A 59 -4.79 -1.16 2.87
N VAL A 60 -5.43 -2.28 3.21
CA VAL A 60 -6.90 -2.36 3.32
C VAL A 60 -7.42 -1.49 4.45
N ALA A 61 -6.76 -1.50 5.63
CA ALA A 61 -7.14 -0.66 6.75
C ALA A 61 -7.10 0.83 6.40
N VAL A 62 -6.04 1.27 5.71
CA VAL A 62 -5.91 2.66 5.24
C VAL A 62 -6.97 3.00 4.19
N LEU A 63 -7.26 2.09 3.25
CA LEU A 63 -8.32 2.28 2.27
C LEU A 63 -9.68 2.49 2.94
N LEU A 64 -10.01 1.66 3.94
CA LEU A 64 -11.25 1.79 4.73
C LEU A 64 -11.29 3.11 5.51
N PHE A 65 -10.17 3.51 6.11
CA PHE A 65 -10.06 4.79 6.81
C PHE A 65 -10.29 5.99 5.87
N MET A 66 -9.72 5.94 4.67
CA MET A 66 -9.93 6.95 3.62
C MET A 66 -11.39 7.01 3.15
N LEU A 67 -12.05 5.87 3.00
CA LEU A 67 -13.48 5.76 2.69
C LEU A 67 -14.35 6.38 3.79
N ALA A 68 -14.06 6.07 5.05
CA ALA A 68 -14.76 6.67 6.20
C ALA A 68 -14.55 8.20 6.25
N ALA A 69 -13.32 8.66 6.00
CA ALA A 69 -13.00 10.08 5.94
C ALA A 69 -13.74 10.81 4.79
N ALA A 70 -13.87 10.18 3.62
CA ALA A 70 -14.61 10.72 2.48
C ALA A 70 -16.11 10.86 2.77
N LEU A 71 -16.71 9.88 3.44
CA LEU A 71 -18.11 9.93 3.87
C LEU A 71 -18.35 11.04 4.91
N HIS A 72 -17.40 11.26 5.84
CA HIS A 72 -17.52 12.29 6.87
C HIS A 72 -17.29 13.72 6.33
N HIS A 73 -16.46 13.90 5.30
CA HIS A 73 -16.09 15.22 4.76
C HIS A 73 -16.61 15.43 3.33
N SER A 74 -17.94 15.45 3.16
CA SER A 74 -18.58 15.51 1.83
C SER A 74 -18.24 16.78 1.01
N GLN A 75 -17.86 17.88 1.67
CA GLN A 75 -17.55 19.16 1.00
C GLN A 75 -16.23 19.15 0.22
N ASN A 76 -15.34 18.17 0.42
CA ASN A 76 -14.02 18.10 -0.24
C ASN A 76 -13.74 16.73 -0.90
N ASN A 77 -14.81 16.13 -1.42
CA ASN A 77 -14.81 14.74 -1.85
C ASN A 77 -13.79 14.44 -2.97
N ARG A 78 -13.50 15.38 -3.88
CA ARG A 78 -12.59 15.12 -5.02
C ARG A 78 -11.16 14.72 -4.61
N VAL A 79 -10.59 15.36 -3.60
CA VAL A 79 -9.19 15.09 -3.17
C VAL A 79 -9.11 13.77 -2.41
N LEU A 80 -10.12 13.45 -1.59
CA LEU A 80 -10.20 12.18 -0.89
C LEU A 80 -10.45 11.02 -1.87
N VAL A 81 -11.33 11.22 -2.85
CA VAL A 81 -11.60 10.24 -3.91
C VAL A 81 -10.35 9.95 -4.74
N SER A 82 -9.54 10.96 -5.11
CA SER A 82 -8.28 10.69 -5.82
C SER A 82 -7.29 9.88 -4.98
N GLY A 83 -7.25 10.12 -3.66
CA GLY A 83 -6.47 9.31 -2.73
C GLY A 83 -6.99 7.87 -2.60
N ILE A 84 -8.30 7.67 -2.60
CA ILE A 84 -8.93 6.34 -2.60
C ILE A 84 -8.59 5.58 -3.88
N VAL A 85 -8.68 6.23 -5.05
CA VAL A 85 -8.29 5.62 -6.33
C VAL A 85 -6.83 5.20 -6.32
N LEU A 86 -5.94 6.03 -5.77
CA LEU A 86 -4.52 5.68 -5.61
C LEU A 86 -4.35 4.44 -4.71
N MET A 87 -5.02 4.40 -3.55
CA MET A 87 -4.95 3.25 -2.64
C MET A 87 -5.55 1.98 -3.24
N LEU A 88 -6.58 2.09 -4.08
CA LEU A 88 -7.13 0.97 -4.83
C LEU A 88 -6.10 0.32 -5.76
N THR A 89 -5.16 1.10 -6.34
CA THR A 89 -4.06 0.52 -7.13
C THR A 89 -3.05 -0.25 -6.27
N ASN A 90 -2.97 0.05 -4.98
CA ASN A 90 -2.03 -0.59 -4.08
C ASN A 90 -2.45 -2.02 -3.69
N VAL A 91 -3.75 -2.33 -3.76
CA VAL A 91 -4.27 -3.67 -3.49
C VAL A 91 -3.82 -4.69 -4.55
N PRO A 92 -4.00 -4.46 -5.87
CA PRO A 92 -3.42 -5.32 -6.91
C PRO A 92 -1.89 -5.45 -6.82
N ILE A 93 -1.18 -4.37 -6.49
CA ILE A 93 0.28 -4.39 -6.34
C ILE A 93 0.68 -5.33 -5.18
N ALA A 94 0.03 -5.22 -4.03
CA ALA A 94 0.29 -6.09 -2.89
C ALA A 94 -0.06 -7.56 -3.19
N PHE A 95 -1.15 -7.82 -3.93
CA PHE A 95 -1.49 -9.16 -4.42
C PHE A 95 -0.47 -9.71 -5.41
N PHE A 96 0.04 -8.87 -6.31
CA PHE A 96 1.09 -9.25 -7.25
C PHE A 96 2.37 -9.66 -6.51
N TYR A 97 2.76 -8.94 -5.46
CA TYR A 97 3.87 -9.36 -4.61
C TYR A 97 3.61 -10.70 -3.92
N LEU A 98 2.42 -10.93 -3.36
CA LEU A 98 2.02 -12.23 -2.79
C LEU A 98 2.12 -13.37 -3.82
N PHE A 99 1.63 -13.13 -5.03
CA PHE A 99 1.68 -14.09 -6.12
C PHE A 99 3.12 -14.44 -6.51
N LEU A 100 3.96 -13.42 -6.70
CA LEU A 100 5.39 -13.61 -6.98
C LEU A 100 6.05 -14.39 -5.85
N LEU A 101 5.78 -14.05 -4.59
CA LEU A 101 6.39 -14.72 -3.45
C LEU A 101 5.99 -16.19 -3.36
N MET A 102 4.71 -16.52 -3.58
CA MET A 102 4.25 -17.91 -3.63
C MET A 102 4.89 -18.71 -4.78
N HIS A 103 5.05 -18.11 -5.96
CA HIS A 103 5.67 -18.79 -7.09
C HIS A 103 7.18 -18.96 -6.90
N PHE A 104 7.90 -17.90 -6.51
CA PHE A 104 9.35 -17.96 -6.34
C PHE A 104 9.76 -18.78 -5.11
N ALA A 105 9.02 -18.75 -4.00
CA ALA A 105 9.27 -19.63 -2.85
C ALA A 105 9.16 -21.12 -3.22
N ARG A 106 8.27 -21.46 -4.17
CA ARG A 106 8.10 -22.84 -4.66
C ARG A 106 9.22 -23.32 -5.58
N PHE A 107 9.96 -22.41 -6.20
CA PHE A 107 11.19 -22.71 -6.97
C PHE A 107 12.46 -22.73 -6.10
N LEU A 108 12.40 -22.13 -4.91
CA LEU A 108 13.51 -22.08 -3.95
C LEU A 108 13.52 -23.30 -2.99
N ASN A 109 12.38 -23.92 -2.70
CA ASN A 109 12.30 -25.26 -2.07
C ASN A 109 12.49 -26.38 -3.11
#